data_AF-A0A9D6JA86-F1
#
_entry.id   AF-A0A9D6JA86-F1
#
_cell.length_a   1.000
_cell.length_b   1.000
_cell.length_c   1.000
_cell.angle_alpha   90.00
_cell.angle_beta   90.00
_cell.angle_gamma   90.00
#
_symmetry.space_group_name_H-M   'P 1'
#
loop_
_entity.id
_entity.type
_entity.pdbx_description
1 polymer ?
#
loop_
_entity_poly.entity_id
_entity_poly.type
_entity_poly.pdbx_seq_one_letter_code
_entity_poly.pdbx_strand_id
1 'polypeptide(L)'
;MTLIELLIGTSLFVGGTGALFLAMHQAMRYGDFLSERQVMINAVQGRLEALVATDFDTLWTDPAYAAARQFPPSAAPYGLSEVLLDLPEGRLTIQVRSADPLNPSMPSILDLHVAGCWRSYGRLIAGEDANCTGTLEAGEDANADGWVDAPVIVSTRLSRSE
;
A
#
# COMPACT_ATOMS: atom_id res chain seq x y z
N MET A 1 43.42 42.09 -2.76
CA MET A 1 42.79 40.77 -2.61
C MET A 1 43.89 39.73 -2.50
N THR A 2 43.94 38.95 -1.42
CA THR A 2 45.03 38.00 -1.14
C THR A 2 44.70 36.60 -1.63
N LEU A 3 45.71 35.75 -1.88
CA LEU A 3 45.53 34.35 -2.29
C LEU A 3 44.65 33.57 -1.29
N ILE A 4 44.75 33.91 0.00
CA ILE A 4 43.97 33.29 1.09
C ILE A 4 42.48 33.61 0.95
N GLU A 5 42.12 34.85 0.63
CA GLU A 5 40.72 35.25 0.42
C GLU A 5 40.11 34.50 -0.77
N LEU A 6 40.87 34.29 -1.85
CA LEU A 6 40.42 33.53 -3.01
C LEU A 6 40.15 32.06 -2.65
N LEU A 7 41.04 31.44 -1.87
CA LEU A 7 40.89 30.05 -1.44
C LEU A 7 39.68 29.86 -0.53
N ILE A 8 39.43 30.80 0.40
CA ILE A 8 38.26 30.78 1.27
C ILE A 8 36.98 30.99 0.46
N GLY A 9 36.95 31.96 -0.46
CA GLY A 9 35.79 32.21 -1.31
C GLY A 9 35.45 31.00 -2.19
N THR A 10 36.48 30.36 -2.77
CA THR A 10 36.30 29.17 -3.61
C THR A 10 35.82 27.97 -2.80
N SER A 11 36.35 27.74 -1.60
CA SER A 11 35.93 26.61 -0.75
C SER A 11 34.49 26.76 -0.27
N LEU A 12 34.08 27.97 0.12
CA LEU A 12 32.69 28.28 0.48
C LEU A 12 31.76 28.11 -0.71
N PHE A 13 32.18 28.55 -1.90
CA PHE A 13 31.38 28.41 -3.11
C PHE A 13 31.18 26.94 -3.49
N VAL A 14 32.25 26.15 -3.51
CA VAL A 14 32.18 24.71 -3.85
C VAL A 14 31.40 23.94 -2.79
N GLY A 15 31.65 24.19 -1.51
CA GLY A 15 30.93 23.55 -0.41
C GLY A 15 29.44 23.92 -0.40
N GLY A 16 29.12 25.19 -0.56
CA GLY A 16 27.74 25.68 -0.63
C GLY A 16 26.99 25.12 -1.84
N THR A 17 27.63 25.11 -3.01
CA THR A 17 27.05 24.54 -4.23
C THR A 17 26.81 23.04 -4.08
N GLY A 18 27.76 22.29 -3.51
CA GLY A 18 27.60 20.86 -3.24
C GLY A 18 26.44 20.55 -2.28
N ALA A 19 26.30 21.33 -1.21
CA ALA A 19 25.18 21.17 -0.27
C ALA A 19 23.82 21.42 -0.95
N LEU A 20 23.72 22.43 -1.83
CA LEU A 20 22.51 22.72 -2.59
C LEU A 20 22.14 21.57 -3.54
N PHE A 21 23.11 20.99 -4.25
CA PHE A 21 22.85 19.84 -5.11
C PHE A 21 22.34 18.62 -4.34
N LEU A 22 22.93 18.33 -3.18
CA LEU A 22 22.45 17.24 -2.32
C LEU A 22 21.03 17.50 -1.81
N ALA A 23 20.74 18.73 -1.38
CA ALA A 23 19.41 19.10 -0.93
C ALA A 23 18.37 18.98 -2.07
N MET A 24 18.70 19.45 -3.27
CA MET A 24 17.84 19.35 -4.45
C MET A 24 17.59 17.88 -4.83
N HIS A 25 18.62 17.03 -4.79
CA HIS A 25 18.49 15.60 -5.07
C HIS A 25 17.54 14.89 -4.08
N GLN A 26 17.64 15.21 -2.80
CA GLN A 26 16.74 14.68 -1.78
C GLN A 26 15.31 15.19 -1.96
N ALA A 27 15.14 16.48 -2.28
CA ALA A 27 13.84 17.07 -2.52
C ALA A 27 13.13 16.44 -3.73
N MET A 28 13.86 16.16 -4.82
CA MET A 28 13.31 15.47 -6.00
C MET A 28 12.82 14.06 -5.64
N ARG A 29 13.65 13.26 -4.97
CA ARG A 29 13.25 11.91 -4.50
C ARG A 29 12.01 11.93 -3.63
N TYR A 30 11.91 12.92 -2.75
CA TYR A 30 10.74 13.07 -1.90
C TYR A 30 9.49 13.49 -2.70
N GLY A 31 9.65 14.36 -3.69
CA GLY A 31 8.58 14.77 -4.60
C GLY A 31 7.99 13.59 -5.37
N ASP A 32 8.85 12.73 -5.92
CA ASP A 32 8.41 11.53 -6.64
C ASP A 32 7.72 10.53 -5.73
N PHE A 33 8.25 10.29 -4.52
CA PHE A 33 7.60 9.46 -3.53
C PHE A 33 6.18 9.95 -3.18
N LEU A 34 6.01 11.27 -3.02
CA LEU A 34 4.69 11.85 -2.76
C LEU A 34 3.74 11.68 -3.95
N SER A 35 4.24 11.84 -5.18
CA SER A 35 3.47 11.62 -6.39
C SER A 35 3.00 10.16 -6.50
N GLU A 36 3.90 9.20 -6.32
CA GLU A 36 3.57 7.76 -6.32
C GLU A 36 2.59 7.40 -5.19
N ARG A 37 2.79 7.96 -3.99
CA ARG A 37 1.86 7.77 -2.88
C ARG A 37 0.46 8.27 -3.21
N GLN A 38 0.34 9.42 -3.90
CA GLN A 38 -0.95 9.95 -4.31
C GLN A 38 -1.63 9.02 -5.34
N VAL A 39 -0.88 8.48 -6.30
CA VAL A 39 -1.38 7.48 -7.25
C VAL A 39 -1.91 6.25 -6.50
N MET A 40 -1.16 5.76 -5.51
CA MET A 40 -1.57 4.62 -4.69
C MET A 40 -2.84 4.91 -3.88
N ILE A 41 -2.95 6.10 -3.25
CA ILE A 41 -4.16 6.51 -2.52
C ILE A 41 -5.38 6.48 -3.44
N ASN A 42 -5.26 7.09 -4.63
CA ASN A 42 -6.36 7.13 -5.59
C ASN A 42 -6.76 5.72 -6.04
N ALA A 43 -5.78 4.84 -6.26
CA ALA A 43 -6.03 3.47 -6.69
C ALA A 43 -6.70 2.62 -5.60
N VAL A 44 -6.21 2.70 -4.35
CA VAL A 44 -6.82 2.01 -3.21
C VAL A 44 -8.25 2.50 -2.98
N GLN A 45 -8.48 3.82 -3.04
CA GLN A 45 -9.82 4.40 -2.90
C GLN A 45 -10.75 3.96 -4.04
N GLY A 46 -10.32 4.11 -5.30
CA GLY A 46 -11.10 3.72 -6.46
C GLY A 46 -11.42 2.21 -6.45
N ARG A 47 -10.49 1.37 -5.98
CA ARG A 47 -10.75 -0.06 -5.86
C ARG A 47 -11.77 -0.36 -4.76
N LEU A 48 -11.66 0.30 -3.61
CA LEU A 48 -12.65 0.16 -2.54
C LEU A 48 -14.05 0.59 -3.00
N GLU A 49 -14.16 1.71 -3.70
CA GLU A 49 -15.43 2.17 -4.28
C GLU A 49 -16.02 1.14 -5.25
N ALA A 50 -15.19 0.54 -6.10
CA ALA A 50 -15.62 -0.54 -7.00
C ALA A 50 -16.09 -1.79 -6.23
N LEU A 51 -15.44 -2.14 -5.12
CA LEU A 51 -15.88 -3.23 -4.25
C LEU A 51 -17.20 -2.90 -3.56
N VAL A 52 -17.36 -1.68 -3.03
CA VAL A 52 -18.61 -1.24 -2.40
C VAL A 52 -19.78 -1.19 -3.39
N ALA A 53 -19.51 -0.90 -4.66
CA ALA A 53 -20.51 -0.95 -5.72
C ALA A 53 -20.85 -2.39 -6.17
N THR A 54 -20.04 -3.38 -5.76
CA THR A 54 -20.30 -4.80 -6.03
C THR A 54 -21.31 -5.33 -5.00
N ASP A 55 -22.24 -6.15 -5.48
CA ASP A 55 -23.25 -6.75 -4.60
C ASP A 55 -22.63 -7.63 -3.50
N PHE A 56 -23.24 -7.60 -2.32
CA PHE A 56 -22.76 -8.32 -1.13
C PHE A 56 -22.59 -9.81 -1.40
N ASP A 57 -23.59 -10.42 -2.03
CA ASP A 57 -23.58 -11.86 -2.29
C ASP A 57 -22.52 -12.23 -3.33
N THR A 58 -22.22 -11.33 -4.26
CA THR A 58 -21.12 -11.49 -5.22
C THR A 58 -19.78 -11.50 -4.48
N LEU A 59 -19.50 -10.53 -3.61
CA LEU A 59 -18.26 -10.48 -2.83
C LEU A 59 -18.08 -11.72 -1.93
N TRP A 60 -19.17 -12.25 -1.37
CA TRP A 60 -19.11 -13.37 -0.44
C TRP A 60 -19.07 -14.75 -1.11
N THR A 61 -19.80 -14.94 -2.20
CA THR A 61 -20.00 -16.28 -2.81
C THR A 61 -19.18 -16.52 -4.07
N ASP A 62 -18.79 -15.47 -4.78
CA ASP A 62 -18.08 -15.62 -6.06
C ASP A 62 -16.69 -16.24 -5.84
N PRO A 63 -16.30 -17.28 -6.59
CA PRO A 63 -14.96 -17.88 -6.51
C PRO A 63 -13.82 -16.89 -6.81
N ALA A 64 -14.05 -15.82 -7.57
CA ALA A 64 -13.04 -14.80 -7.86
C ALA A 64 -12.50 -14.12 -6.59
N TYR A 65 -13.34 -13.98 -5.55
CA TYR A 65 -12.97 -13.39 -4.27
C TYR A 65 -12.60 -14.44 -3.21
N ALA A 66 -12.48 -15.73 -3.57
CA ALA A 66 -12.17 -16.78 -2.61
C ALA A 66 -10.84 -16.55 -1.88
N ALA A 67 -9.81 -16.07 -2.59
CA ALA A 67 -8.51 -15.72 -1.99
C ALA A 67 -8.61 -14.54 -1.01
N ALA A 68 -9.51 -13.58 -1.27
CA ALA A 68 -9.74 -12.43 -0.39
C ALA A 68 -10.44 -12.81 0.93
N ARG A 69 -11.16 -13.94 0.98
CA ARG A 69 -12.00 -14.37 2.12
C ARG A 69 -11.35 -15.32 3.11
N GLN A 70 -10.15 -15.83 2.85
CA GLN A 70 -9.51 -16.82 3.72
C GLN A 70 -9.13 -16.25 5.10
N PHE A 71 -10.05 -16.37 6.07
CA PHE A 71 -9.78 -16.07 7.48
C PHE A 71 -10.33 -17.20 8.38
N PRO A 72 -9.59 -17.65 9.43
CA PRO A 72 -8.23 -17.24 9.80
C PRO A 72 -7.19 -17.69 8.75
N PRO A 73 -6.03 -17.00 8.65
CA PRO A 73 -4.97 -17.32 7.68
C PRO A 73 -4.27 -18.63 8.08
N SER A 74 -4.93 -19.77 7.86
CA SER A 74 -4.37 -21.09 8.17
C SER A 74 -3.43 -21.61 7.08
N ALA A 75 -3.41 -20.96 5.91
CA ALA A 75 -2.44 -21.17 4.85
C ALA A 75 -2.20 -19.85 4.10
N ALA A 76 -1.01 -19.28 4.22
CA ALA A 76 -0.53 -18.26 3.30
C ALA A 76 -0.37 -18.86 1.89
N PRO A 77 -0.46 -18.05 0.81
CA PRO A 77 -0.70 -16.60 0.78
C PRO A 77 -2.18 -16.22 0.91
N TYR A 78 -2.47 -15.11 1.61
CA TYR A 78 -3.83 -14.58 1.82
C TYR A 78 -4.04 -13.23 1.14
N GLY A 79 -5.23 -13.01 0.56
CA GLY A 79 -5.58 -11.77 -0.11
C GLY A 79 -5.62 -11.93 -1.63
N LEU A 80 -6.42 -11.09 -2.29
CA LEU A 80 -6.46 -11.00 -3.74
C LEU A 80 -5.49 -9.89 -4.19
N SER A 81 -4.48 -10.28 -4.96
CA SER A 81 -3.46 -9.37 -5.51
C SER A 81 -3.92 -8.79 -6.84
N GLU A 82 -3.84 -7.47 -6.98
CA GLU A 82 -4.08 -6.75 -8.23
C GLU A 82 -2.89 -5.85 -8.57
N VAL A 83 -2.45 -5.88 -9.84
CA VAL A 83 -1.35 -5.04 -10.33
C VAL A 83 -1.92 -3.68 -10.75
N LEU A 84 -1.27 -2.59 -10.33
CA LEU A 84 -1.60 -1.26 -10.84
C LEU A 84 -0.97 -1.03 -12.20
N LEU A 85 -1.76 -0.55 -13.16
CA LEU A 85 -1.26 -0.17 -14.48
C LEU A 85 -0.48 1.14 -14.44
N ASP A 86 -0.90 2.08 -13.59
CA ASP A 86 -0.28 3.41 -13.47
C ASP A 86 0.99 3.42 -12.61
N LEU A 87 1.25 2.32 -11.90
CA LEU A 87 2.43 2.13 -11.07
C LEU A 87 2.96 0.69 -11.26
N PRO A 88 3.93 0.45 -12.17
CA PRO A 88 4.30 -0.90 -12.62
C PRO A 88 4.81 -1.83 -11.52
N GLU A 89 5.39 -1.27 -10.45
CA GLU A 89 5.84 -2.01 -9.27
C GLU A 89 4.89 -1.86 -8.09
N GLY A 90 3.68 -1.36 -8.33
CA GLY A 90 2.60 -1.20 -7.36
C GLY A 90 1.62 -2.36 -7.41
N ARG A 91 1.19 -2.80 -6.22
CA ARG A 91 0.14 -3.81 -6.06
C ARG A 91 -0.87 -3.39 -5.01
N LEU A 92 -2.09 -3.88 -5.19
CA LEU A 92 -3.16 -3.83 -4.21
C LEU A 92 -3.37 -5.21 -3.63
N THR A 93 -3.55 -5.27 -2.31
CA THR A 93 -4.03 -6.45 -1.59
C THR A 93 -5.48 -6.17 -1.20
N ILE A 94 -6.39 -7.05 -1.61
CA ILE A 94 -7.81 -6.99 -1.23
C ILE A 94 -8.11 -8.12 -0.25
N GLN A 95 -8.67 -7.76 0.90
CA GLN A 95 -9.08 -8.69 1.95
C GLN A 95 -10.53 -8.42 2.33
N VAL A 96 -11.31 -9.49 2.47
CA VAL A 96 -12.74 -9.45 2.80
C VAL A 96 -12.96 -10.39 3.97
N ARG A 97 -13.65 -9.92 5.01
CA ARG A 97 -13.94 -10.73 6.20
C ARG A 97 -15.37 -10.56 6.68
N SER A 98 -15.90 -11.58 7.35
CA SER A 98 -17.12 -11.43 8.14
C SER A 98 -16.84 -10.51 9.33
N ALA A 99 -17.63 -9.45 9.47
CA ALA A 99 -17.65 -8.64 10.69
C ALA A 99 -18.51 -9.29 11.80
N ASP A 100 -19.27 -10.34 11.48
CA ASP A 100 -20.09 -11.10 12.43
C ASP A 100 -19.29 -12.31 12.98
N PRO A 101 -18.91 -12.29 14.27
CA PRO A 101 -18.21 -13.41 14.89
C PRO A 101 -19.12 -14.60 15.22
N LEU A 102 -20.45 -14.40 15.26
CA LEU A 102 -21.41 -15.44 15.62
C LEU A 102 -21.81 -16.31 14.41
N ASN A 103 -21.82 -15.74 13.20
CA ASN A 103 -22.20 -16.45 11.97
C ASN A 103 -21.23 -16.19 10.81
N PRO A 104 -19.95 -16.61 10.90
CA PRO A 104 -18.95 -16.33 9.88
C PRO A 104 -19.24 -16.99 8.52
N SER A 105 -20.10 -18.01 8.46
CA SER A 105 -20.48 -18.69 7.20
C SER A 105 -21.59 -17.97 6.44
N MET A 106 -22.40 -17.17 7.14
CA MET A 106 -23.52 -16.40 6.59
C MET A 106 -23.50 -14.98 7.16
N PRO A 107 -22.45 -14.20 6.83
CA PRO A 107 -22.32 -12.84 7.33
C PRO A 107 -23.47 -11.97 6.84
N SER A 108 -23.91 -11.03 7.69
CA SER A 108 -24.78 -9.91 7.31
C SER A 108 -23.98 -8.63 7.06
N ILE A 109 -22.73 -8.58 7.54
CA ILE A 109 -21.81 -7.45 7.41
C ILE A 109 -20.43 -7.98 7.02
N LEU A 110 -19.82 -7.35 6.02
CA LEU A 110 -18.45 -7.61 5.60
C LEU A 110 -17.55 -6.43 5.95
N ASP A 111 -16.38 -6.72 6.51
CA ASP A 111 -15.25 -5.79 6.57
C ASP A 111 -14.45 -5.95 5.27
N LEU A 112 -14.33 -4.85 4.52
CA LEU A 112 -13.50 -4.75 3.31
C LEU A 112 -12.24 -3.98 3.66
N HIS A 113 -11.09 -4.49 3.26
CA HIS A 113 -9.79 -3.88 3.47
C HIS A 113 -8.98 -3.92 2.19
N VAL A 114 -8.50 -2.77 1.75
CA VAL A 114 -7.63 -2.64 0.59
C VAL A 114 -6.35 -1.93 1.04
N ALA A 115 -5.23 -2.62 0.85
CA ALA A 115 -3.90 -2.13 1.18
C ALA A 115 -3.08 -1.99 -0.10
N GLY A 116 -2.21 -0.98 -0.16
CA GLY A 116 -1.38 -0.69 -1.32
C GLY A 116 0.11 -0.76 -1.00
N CYS A 117 0.86 -1.55 -1.75
CA CYS A 117 2.31 -1.62 -1.70
C CYS A 117 2.94 -1.21 -3.02
N TRP A 118 4.14 -0.63 -2.99
CA TRP A 118 4.90 -0.34 -4.19
C TRP A 118 6.40 -0.25 -3.94
N ARG A 119 7.17 -0.11 -5.02
CA ARG A 119 8.59 0.20 -4.96
C ARG A 119 8.86 1.57 -5.57
N SER A 120 9.68 2.34 -4.86
CA SER A 120 10.11 3.69 -5.21
C SER A 120 11.63 3.77 -5.17
N TYR A 121 12.28 4.07 -6.29
CA TYR A 121 13.76 4.18 -6.36
C TYR A 121 14.52 2.95 -5.81
N GLY A 122 14.01 1.74 -6.07
CA GLY A 122 14.59 0.49 -5.56
C GLY A 122 14.36 0.25 -4.06
N ARG A 123 13.65 1.16 -3.37
CA ARG A 123 13.18 0.97 -2.00
C ARG A 123 11.76 0.43 -2.02
N LEU A 124 11.54 -0.65 -1.28
CA LEU A 124 10.21 -1.19 -1.04
C LEU A 124 9.43 -0.32 -0.05
N ILE A 125 8.18 -0.01 -0.40
CA ILE A 125 7.20 0.73 0.38
C ILE A 125 5.96 -0.15 0.52
N ALA A 126 5.98 -1.08 1.48
CA ALA A 126 4.98 -2.15 1.49
C ALA A 126 4.45 -2.53 2.87
N GLY A 127 4.97 -1.93 3.95
CA GLY A 127 4.54 -2.26 5.31
C GLY A 127 4.88 -3.72 5.63
N GLU A 128 3.87 -4.51 5.96
CA GLU A 128 3.96 -5.94 6.28
C GLU A 128 4.20 -6.83 5.04
N ASP A 129 3.73 -6.44 3.85
CA ASP A 129 3.97 -7.15 2.58
C ASP A 129 5.43 -6.95 2.14
N ALA A 130 6.37 -7.64 2.77
CA ALA A 130 7.81 -7.41 2.68
C ALA A 130 8.41 -7.71 1.30
N ASN A 131 7.63 -8.30 0.39
CA ASN A 131 8.03 -8.53 -0.99
C ASN A 131 7.17 -7.76 -2.02
N CYS A 132 6.09 -7.09 -1.59
CA CYS A 132 5.06 -6.47 -2.42
C CYS A 132 4.53 -7.42 -3.49
N THR A 133 4.02 -8.56 -3.04
CA THR A 133 3.31 -9.54 -3.89
C THR A 133 1.81 -9.27 -3.96
N GLY A 134 1.28 -8.39 -3.10
CA GLY A 134 -0.15 -8.10 -3.00
C GLY A 134 -0.90 -9.18 -2.23
N THR A 135 -0.21 -9.94 -1.38
CA THR A 135 -0.76 -10.99 -0.52
C THR A 135 -0.03 -10.99 0.82
N LEU A 136 -0.71 -11.34 1.89
CA LEU A 136 -0.10 -11.58 3.21
C LEU A 136 0.53 -12.97 3.24
N GLU A 137 1.85 -13.04 3.37
CA GLU A 137 2.58 -14.30 3.49
C GLU A 137 2.82 -14.72 4.96
N ALA A 138 3.27 -15.97 5.13
CA ALA A 138 3.57 -16.50 6.45
C ALA A 138 4.75 -15.74 7.07
N GLY A 139 4.53 -15.12 8.23
CA GLY A 139 5.54 -14.34 8.95
C GLY A 139 5.58 -12.85 8.57
N GLU A 140 4.72 -12.40 7.66
CA GLU A 140 4.54 -10.98 7.32
C GLU A 140 3.55 -10.28 8.26
N ASP A 141 2.57 -11.02 8.79
CA ASP A 141 1.57 -10.58 9.78
C ASP A 141 2.23 -10.37 11.15
N ALA A 142 2.83 -9.20 11.36
CA ALA A 142 3.63 -8.92 12.55
C ALA A 142 2.75 -8.68 13.78
N ASN A 143 1.53 -8.18 13.57
CA ASN A 143 0.57 -7.85 14.61
C ASN A 143 -0.44 -8.98 14.91
N ALA A 144 -0.48 -10.03 14.07
CA ALA A 144 -1.38 -11.18 14.15
C ALA A 144 -2.87 -10.84 14.05
N ASP A 145 -3.22 -9.74 13.39
CA ASP A 145 -4.60 -9.37 13.07
C ASP A 145 -5.04 -9.91 11.68
N GLY A 146 -4.08 -10.43 10.91
CA GLY A 146 -4.21 -11.02 9.58
C GLY A 146 -4.56 -10.06 8.45
N TRP A 147 -4.67 -8.76 8.72
CA TRP A 147 -4.78 -7.75 7.68
C TRP A 147 -3.36 -7.46 7.17
N VAL A 148 -3.26 -7.00 5.92
CA VAL A 148 -1.99 -6.43 5.46
C VAL A 148 -1.94 -4.98 5.92
N ASP A 149 -0.99 -4.65 6.78
CA ASP A 149 -0.66 -3.26 7.07
C ASP A 149 0.28 -2.70 5.99
N ALA A 150 -0.12 -1.59 5.37
CA ALA A 150 0.66 -0.88 4.37
C ALA A 150 0.66 0.65 4.59
N PRO A 151 1.55 1.41 3.93
CA PRO A 151 1.57 2.88 4.05
C PRO A 151 0.32 3.58 3.50
N VAL A 152 -0.46 2.89 2.69
CA VAL A 152 -1.77 3.31 2.18
C VAL A 152 -2.76 2.17 2.40
N ILE A 153 -3.79 2.44 3.19
CA ILE A 153 -4.85 1.48 3.53
C ILE A 153 -6.17 2.24 3.54
N VAL A 154 -7.22 1.61 3.02
CA VAL A 154 -8.59 2.04 3.28
C VAL A 154 -9.43 0.82 3.59
N SER A 155 -10.25 0.94 4.64
CA SER A 155 -11.19 -0.09 5.05
C SER A 155 -12.60 0.47 5.19
N THR A 156 -13.60 -0.37 4.96
CA THR A 156 -15.01 -0.01 5.11
C THR A 156 -15.85 -1.22 5.47
N ARG A 157 -17.10 -0.98 5.85
CA ARG A 157 -18.09 -2.01 6.15
C ARG A 157 -19.21 -1.99 5.12
N LEU A 158 -19.55 -3.16 4.62
CA LEU A 158 -20.68 -3.37 3.73
C LEU A 158 -21.71 -4.24 4.45
N SER A 159 -22.92 -3.72 4.64
CA SER A 159 -24.07 -4.51 5.08
C SER A 159 -24.79 -5.10 3.88
N ARG A 160 -25.33 -6.32 4.03
CA ARG A 160 -26.29 -6.87 3.06
C ARG A 160 -27.53 -5.97 3.03
N SER A 161 -27.92 -5.46 1.87
CA SER A 161 -29.20 -4.78 1.71
C SER A 161 -30.34 -5.80 1.76
N GLU A 162 -31.33 -5.57 2.61
CA GLU A 162 -32.57 -6.37 2.67
C GLU A 162 -33.47 -6.15 1.45
#